data_AF-A0A2I0J892-F1
#
_entry.id   AF-A0A2I0J892-F1
#
_cell.length_a   1.000
_cell.length_b   1.000
_cell.length_c   1.000
_cell.angle_alpha   90.00
_cell.angle_beta   90.00
_cell.angle_gamma   90.00
#
_symmetry.space_group_name_H-M   'P 1'
#
loop_
_entity.id
_entity.type
_entity.pdbx_description
1 polymer ?
#
loop_
_entity_poly.entity_id
_entity_poly.type
_entity_poly.pdbx_seq_one_letter_code
_entity_poly.pdbx_strand_id
1 'polypeptide(L)'
;MIHRLSGSVLILGSRKLDEEDDCAEVDERLSSLFPYNIVIKPPEDETHLMSWKAQLEEDMKMLQVQDNRNHIAEVLAANDIVCDDLVSFCHSDTISLSNYIEEIVVSAISYHLMNNKDPEYRNGKLVITSQSLSHGLNIFQEGKGGDKESLKMEQNAESSKATKGEDIFGAKTDLKSDNLTIESKTEAEKSGSAAKKDSENPPPKAP
;
A
#
# COMPACT_ATOMS: atom_id res chain seq x y z
N MET A 1 -25.09 -18.31 35.95
CA MET A 1 -25.57 -16.91 36.00
C MET A 1 -24.49 -16.11 36.74
N ILE A 2 -23.78 -15.21 36.04
CA ILE A 2 -22.67 -14.46 36.63
C ILE A 2 -23.30 -13.47 37.63
N HIS A 3 -22.96 -13.58 38.92
CA HIS A 3 -23.33 -12.59 39.92
C HIS A 3 -22.73 -11.24 39.52
N ARG A 4 -23.42 -10.12 39.79
CA ARG A 4 -22.90 -8.78 39.43
C ARG A 4 -21.46 -8.63 39.94
N LEU A 5 -20.50 -8.67 39.02
CA LEU A 5 -19.10 -8.41 39.32
C LEU A 5 -18.99 -6.94 39.74
N SER A 6 -18.51 -6.69 40.95
CA SER A 6 -18.31 -5.33 41.48
C SER A 6 -16.81 -5.09 41.61
N GLY A 7 -16.33 -3.93 41.13
CA GLY A 7 -14.91 -3.58 41.11
C GLY A 7 -14.29 -3.63 39.72
N SER A 8 -12.98 -3.42 39.64
CA SER A 8 -12.22 -3.46 38.39
C SER A 8 -12.13 -4.89 37.85
N VAL A 9 -12.51 -5.09 36.59
CA VAL A 9 -12.43 -6.38 35.89
C VAL A 9 -11.23 -6.36 34.95
N LEU A 10 -10.43 -7.43 34.96
CA LEU A 10 -9.36 -7.68 33.99
C LEU A 10 -9.76 -8.83 33.08
N ILE A 11 -9.69 -8.62 31.76
CA ILE A 11 -9.88 -9.65 30.75
C ILE A 11 -8.50 -10.14 30.32
N LEU A 12 -8.22 -11.43 30.52
CA LEU A 12 -6.91 -12.04 30.26
C LEU A 12 -6.78 -12.64 28.86
N GLY A 13 -7.89 -12.78 28.13
CA GLY A 13 -7.90 -13.30 26.77
C GLY A 13 -9.30 -13.47 26.22
N SER A 14 -9.36 -13.77 24.93
CA SER A 14 -10.59 -14.11 24.21
C SER A 14 -10.25 -15.16 23.15
N ARG A 15 -11.19 -16.09 22.89
CA ARG A 15 -11.11 -17.01 21.76
C ARG A 15 -12.41 -16.98 20.99
N LYS A 16 -12.34 -17.18 19.68
CA LYS A 16 -13.50 -17.49 18.85
C LYS A 16 -13.69 -19.01 18.89
N LEU A 17 -14.92 -19.46 19.09
CA LEU A 17 -15.29 -20.86 19.06
C LEU A 17 -16.09 -21.08 17.79
N ASP A 18 -15.58 -21.90 16.87
CA ASP A 18 -16.35 -22.42 15.75
C ASP A 18 -17.05 -23.72 16.18
N GLU A 19 -18.24 -23.99 15.64
CA GLU A 19 -19.03 -25.17 15.99
C GLU A 19 -18.34 -26.50 15.63
N GLU A 20 -17.31 -26.44 14.78
CA GLU A 20 -16.53 -27.57 14.29
C GLU A 20 -15.12 -27.66 14.94
N ASP A 21 -14.82 -26.79 15.91
CA ASP A 21 -13.50 -26.74 16.53
C ASP A 21 -13.34 -27.76 17.68
N ASP A 22 -12.58 -28.82 17.42
CA ASP A 22 -12.17 -29.83 18.41
C ASP A 22 -11.31 -29.23 19.55
N CYS A 23 -10.85 -27.98 19.44
CA CYS A 23 -10.11 -27.26 20.50
C CYS A 23 -11.01 -26.60 21.55
N ALA A 24 -12.30 -26.96 21.59
CA ALA A 24 -13.26 -26.45 22.58
C ALA A 24 -12.86 -26.79 24.03
N GLU A 25 -12.09 -27.86 24.25
CA GLU A 25 -11.66 -28.28 25.58
C GLU A 25 -10.52 -27.39 26.11
N VAL A 26 -10.79 -26.69 27.23
CA VAL A 26 -9.80 -25.89 27.93
C VAL A 26 -9.16 -26.75 29.02
N ASP A 27 -7.82 -26.77 29.07
CA ASP A 27 -7.07 -27.51 30.09
C ASP A 27 -7.63 -27.27 31.50
N GLU A 28 -7.77 -28.36 32.27
CA GLU A 28 -8.39 -28.32 33.60
C GLU A 28 -7.64 -27.39 34.56
N ARG A 29 -6.31 -27.30 34.45
CA ARG A 29 -5.52 -26.39 35.29
C ARG A 29 -5.80 -24.95 34.93
N LEU A 30 -5.92 -24.63 33.65
CA LEU A 30 -6.28 -23.29 33.19
C LEU A 30 -7.70 -22.90 33.63
N SER A 31 -8.65 -23.83 33.52
CA SER A 31 -10.03 -23.64 33.99
C SER A 31 -10.11 -23.42 35.50
N SER A 32 -9.22 -24.05 36.28
CA SER A 32 -9.09 -23.84 37.73
C SER A 32 -8.51 -22.46 38.09
N LEU A 33 -7.54 -21.98 37.31
CA LEU A 33 -6.92 -20.66 37.53
C LEU A 33 -7.82 -19.51 37.09
N PHE A 34 -8.61 -19.69 36.01
CA PHE A 34 -9.48 -18.68 35.43
C PHE A 34 -10.93 -19.18 35.37
N PRO A 35 -11.63 -19.25 36.53
CA PRO A 35 -12.95 -19.86 36.62
C PRO A 35 -14.07 -19.03 35.98
N TYR A 36 -13.81 -17.75 35.69
CA TYR A 36 -14.79 -16.83 35.14
C TYR A 36 -14.70 -16.76 33.61
N ASN A 37 -15.54 -17.54 32.93
CA ASN A 37 -15.70 -17.52 31.49
C ASN A 37 -16.95 -16.72 31.09
N ILE A 38 -16.78 -15.74 30.21
CA ILE A 38 -17.88 -14.96 29.64
C ILE A 38 -18.12 -15.47 28.23
N VAL A 39 -19.30 -16.05 27.99
CA VAL A 39 -19.71 -16.47 26.65
C VAL A 39 -20.51 -15.32 26.04
N ILE A 40 -19.98 -14.73 24.97
CA ILE A 40 -20.67 -13.71 24.18
C ILE A 40 -21.38 -14.43 23.04
N LYS A 41 -22.70 -14.33 23.01
CA LYS A 41 -23.54 -14.87 21.93
C LYS A 41 -24.26 -13.72 21.21
N PRO A 42 -24.60 -13.88 19.93
CA PRO A 42 -25.49 -12.95 19.26
C PRO A 42 -26.84 -12.84 20.01
N PRO A 43 -27.49 -11.66 20.02
CA PRO A 43 -28.82 -11.51 20.59
C PRO A 43 -29.86 -12.43 19.92
N GLU A 44 -30.79 -12.97 20.70
CA GLU A 44 -31.90 -13.80 20.18
C GLU A 44 -33.04 -12.97 19.56
N ASP A 45 -33.24 -11.75 20.06
CA ASP A 45 -34.22 -10.81 19.49
C ASP A 45 -33.76 -10.31 18.11
N GLU A 46 -34.62 -10.45 17.11
CA GLU A 46 -34.29 -10.15 15.71
C GLU A 46 -33.87 -8.68 15.50
N THR A 47 -34.53 -7.74 16.20
CA THR A 47 -34.21 -6.31 16.04
C THR A 47 -32.84 -5.99 16.64
N HIS A 48 -32.55 -6.56 17.81
CA HIS A 48 -31.25 -6.43 18.45
C HIS A 48 -30.15 -7.17 17.67
N LEU A 49 -30.45 -8.32 17.08
CA LEU A 49 -29.52 -9.08 16.24
C LEU A 49 -29.10 -8.29 15.01
N MET A 50 -30.05 -7.65 14.33
CA MET A 50 -29.79 -6.78 13.18
C MET A 50 -28.88 -5.61 13.56
N SER A 51 -29.19 -4.90 14.66
CA SER A 51 -28.35 -3.81 15.15
C SER A 51 -26.95 -4.30 15.56
N TRP A 52 -26.86 -5.45 16.21
CA TRP A 52 -25.59 -6.04 16.66
C TRP A 52 -24.70 -6.40 15.46
N LYS A 53 -25.25 -7.00 14.41
CA LYS A 53 -24.51 -7.31 13.17
C LYS A 53 -24.02 -6.04 12.47
N ALA A 54 -24.86 -5.02 12.38
CA ALA A 54 -24.49 -3.75 11.77
C ALA A 54 -23.34 -3.07 12.51
N GLN A 55 -23.41 -3.03 13.85
CA GLN A 55 -22.35 -2.47 14.68
C GLN A 55 -21.04 -3.25 14.52
N LEU A 56 -21.11 -4.59 14.56
CA LEU A 56 -19.93 -5.43 14.42
C LEU A 56 -19.22 -5.23 13.07
N GLU A 57 -20.00 -5.08 12.00
CA GLU A 57 -19.48 -4.81 10.65
C GLU A 57 -18.81 -3.43 10.58
N GLU A 58 -19.41 -2.41 11.19
CA GLU A 58 -18.81 -1.07 11.27
C GLU A 58 -17.51 -1.07 12.08
N ASP A 59 -17.50 -1.73 13.24
CA ASP A 59 -16.33 -1.86 14.10
C ASP A 59 -15.21 -2.61 13.39
N MET A 60 -15.53 -3.67 12.63
CA MET A 60 -14.56 -4.40 11.82
C MET A 60 -13.93 -3.51 10.75
N LYS A 61 -14.73 -2.69 10.06
CA LYS A 61 -14.22 -1.71 9.09
C LYS A 61 -13.34 -0.65 9.75
N MET A 62 -13.75 -0.14 10.91
CA MET A 62 -12.94 0.82 11.67
C MET A 62 -11.58 0.24 12.05
N LEU A 63 -11.56 -1.00 12.56
CA LEU A 63 -10.33 -1.69 12.93
C LEU A 63 -9.42 -1.89 11.72
N GLN A 64 -9.98 -2.31 10.58
CA GLN A 64 -9.22 -2.47 9.34
C GLN A 64 -8.63 -1.13 8.85
N VAL A 65 -9.39 -0.04 8.87
CA VAL A 65 -8.88 1.30 8.51
C VAL A 65 -7.73 1.71 9.42
N GLN A 66 -7.86 1.45 10.72
CA GLN A 66 -6.82 1.80 11.67
C GLN A 66 -5.56 0.96 11.46
N ASP A 67 -5.71 -0.34 11.22
CA ASP A 67 -4.59 -1.23 10.93
C ASP A 67 -3.85 -0.81 9.64
N ASN A 68 -4.59 -0.52 8.58
CA ASN A 68 -4.03 -0.01 7.34
C ASN A 68 -3.30 1.33 7.54
N ARG A 69 -3.84 2.24 8.36
CA ARG A 69 -3.17 3.50 8.71
C ARG A 69 -1.88 3.27 9.48
N ASN A 70 -1.88 2.33 10.43
CA ASN A 70 -0.67 1.96 11.17
C ASN A 70 0.39 1.41 10.22
N HIS A 71 0.00 0.50 9.32
CA HIS A 71 0.91 -0.05 8.31
C HIS A 71 1.52 1.05 7.42
N ILE A 72 0.70 1.99 6.91
CA ILE A 72 1.18 3.13 6.14
C ILE A 72 2.18 3.95 6.96
N ALA A 73 1.84 4.28 8.21
CA ALA A 73 2.69 5.07 9.08
C ALA A 73 4.04 4.37 9.38
N GLU A 74 4.04 3.05 9.55
CA GLU A 74 5.25 2.25 9.72
C GLU A 74 6.16 2.32 8.50
N VAL A 75 5.61 2.14 7.30
CA VAL A 75 6.38 2.23 6.05
C VAL A 75 6.96 3.64 5.86
N LEU A 76 6.17 4.69 6.11
CA LEU A 76 6.66 6.07 6.06
C LEU A 76 7.77 6.31 7.07
N ALA A 77 7.58 5.85 8.31
CA ALA A 77 8.55 6.06 9.39
C ALA A 77 9.87 5.35 9.14
N ALA A 78 9.85 4.18 8.48
CA ALA A 78 11.04 3.44 8.05
C ALA A 78 11.82 4.14 6.91
N ASN A 79 11.17 5.06 6.20
CA ASN A 79 11.76 5.89 5.15
C ASN A 79 12.01 7.34 5.61
N ASP A 80 12.07 7.58 6.92
CA ASP A 80 12.25 8.91 7.54
C ASP A 80 11.22 9.95 7.07
N ILE A 81 9.97 9.51 6.92
CA ILE A 81 8.84 10.37 6.55
C ILE A 81 7.78 10.32 7.64
N VAL A 82 7.07 11.43 7.81
CA VAL A 82 5.93 11.57 8.72
C VAL A 82 4.77 12.16 7.94
N CYS A 83 3.56 11.64 8.15
CA CYS A 83 2.32 12.21 7.66
C CYS A 83 1.31 12.27 8.81
N ASP A 84 1.06 13.47 9.33
CA ASP A 84 0.21 13.67 10.52
C ASP A 84 -1.30 13.58 10.18
N ASP A 85 -1.66 13.74 8.92
CA ASP A 85 -3.02 13.87 8.43
C ASP A 85 -3.52 12.62 7.68
N LEU A 86 -2.96 11.43 7.95
CA LEU A 86 -3.45 10.14 7.40
C LEU A 86 -4.93 9.85 7.72
N VAL A 87 -5.50 10.53 8.70
CA VAL A 87 -6.93 10.43 9.04
C VAL A 87 -7.85 11.01 7.96
N SER A 88 -7.33 11.86 7.06
CA SER A 88 -8.11 12.52 6.00
C SER A 88 -8.55 11.59 4.88
N PHE A 89 -7.89 10.43 4.71
CA PHE A 89 -8.22 9.46 3.66
C PHE A 89 -9.54 8.75 3.92
N CYS A 90 -10.28 8.49 2.85
CA CYS A 90 -11.46 7.62 2.91
C CYS A 90 -11.04 6.13 3.03
N HIS A 91 -12.00 5.27 3.36
CA HIS A 91 -11.75 3.84 3.56
C HIS A 91 -11.09 3.16 2.35
N SER A 92 -11.60 3.40 1.14
CA SER A 92 -11.07 2.78 -0.09
C SER A 92 -9.67 3.26 -0.43
N ASP A 93 -9.38 4.54 -0.22
CA ASP A 93 -8.05 5.09 -0.47
C ASP A 93 -7.05 4.58 0.55
N THR A 94 -7.46 4.44 1.82
CA THR A 94 -6.62 3.88 2.88
C THR A 94 -6.22 2.44 2.56
N ILE A 95 -7.16 1.61 2.09
CA ILE A 95 -6.87 0.23 1.65
C ILE A 95 -5.92 0.23 0.43
N SER A 96 -6.21 1.09 -0.55
CA SER A 96 -5.41 1.14 -1.77
C SER A 96 -3.98 1.61 -1.47
N LEU A 97 -3.85 2.61 -0.60
CA LEU A 97 -2.57 3.13 -0.16
C LEU A 97 -1.80 2.08 0.66
N SER A 98 -2.44 1.38 1.61
CA SER A 98 -1.74 0.36 2.42
C SER A 98 -1.17 -0.77 1.57
N ASN A 99 -1.86 -1.18 0.50
CA ASN A 99 -1.40 -2.26 -0.37
C ASN A 99 -0.20 -1.88 -1.26
N TYR A 100 -0.01 -0.58 -1.53
CA TYR A 100 0.94 -0.09 -2.54
C TYR A 100 1.81 1.06 -2.02
N ILE A 101 1.90 1.23 -0.70
CA ILE A 101 2.55 2.39 -0.08
C ILE A 101 4.04 2.48 -0.46
N GLU A 102 4.73 1.35 -0.58
CA GLU A 102 6.15 1.28 -0.98
C GLU A 102 6.38 1.86 -2.38
N GLU A 103 5.43 1.68 -3.29
CA GLU A 103 5.51 2.16 -4.67
C GLU A 103 5.06 3.63 -4.78
N ILE A 104 4.07 4.01 -3.98
CA ILE A 104 3.46 5.35 -3.97
C ILE A 104 4.37 6.38 -3.29
N VAL A 105 5.15 5.97 -2.27
CA VAL A 105 5.87 6.91 -1.39
C VAL A 105 6.84 7.80 -2.17
N VAL A 106 7.53 7.27 -3.19
CA VAL A 106 8.51 8.05 -3.98
C VAL A 106 7.83 9.18 -4.74
N SER A 107 6.71 8.89 -5.39
CA SER A 107 5.91 9.88 -6.11
C SER A 107 5.33 10.95 -5.17
N ALA A 108 4.92 10.54 -3.96
CA ALA A 108 4.44 11.44 -2.94
C ALA A 108 5.53 12.41 -2.45
N ILE A 109 6.73 11.91 -2.14
CA ILE A 109 7.89 12.73 -1.75
C ILE A 109 8.25 13.71 -2.87
N SER A 110 8.34 13.22 -4.11
CA SER A 110 8.70 14.04 -5.27
C SER A 110 7.73 15.22 -5.42
N TYR A 111 6.42 14.94 -5.40
CA TYR A 111 5.41 16.00 -5.44
C TYR A 111 5.54 16.96 -4.26
N HIS A 112 5.76 16.44 -3.04
CA HIS A 112 5.89 17.27 -1.86
C HIS A 112 7.07 18.26 -1.99
N LEU A 113 8.26 17.78 -2.37
CA LEU A 113 9.46 18.60 -2.48
C LEU A 113 9.39 19.59 -3.65
N MET A 114 8.68 19.27 -4.73
CA MET A 114 8.51 20.17 -5.87
C MET A 114 7.55 21.33 -5.58
N ASN A 115 6.56 21.12 -4.70
CA ASN A 115 5.49 22.08 -4.45
C ASN A 115 5.66 22.87 -3.14
N ASN A 116 6.57 22.45 -2.25
CA ASN A 116 6.88 23.13 -1.01
C ASN A 116 8.30 23.70 -1.08
N LYS A 117 8.41 25.03 -1.14
CA LYS A 117 9.71 25.72 -1.23
C LYS A 117 10.55 25.57 0.05
N ASP A 118 9.86 25.47 1.19
CA ASP A 118 10.44 25.31 2.51
C ASP A 118 9.80 24.09 3.19
N PRO A 119 10.22 22.85 2.83
CA PRO A 119 9.63 21.63 3.40
C PRO A 119 9.90 21.52 4.90
N GLU A 120 8.90 21.04 5.64
CA GLU A 120 9.00 20.84 7.08
C GLU A 120 9.76 19.55 7.40
N TYR A 121 10.67 19.62 8.37
CA TYR A 121 11.33 18.46 8.94
C TYR A 121 11.12 18.41 10.45
N ARG A 122 10.74 17.24 10.96
CA ARG A 122 10.57 16.98 12.39
C ARG A 122 11.53 15.87 12.81
N ASN A 123 12.49 16.19 13.66
CA ASN A 123 13.53 15.26 14.12
C ASN A 123 14.30 14.58 12.98
N GLY A 124 14.60 15.32 11.91
CA GLY A 124 15.30 14.80 10.74
C GLY A 124 14.41 14.04 9.74
N LYS A 125 13.12 13.84 10.04
CA LYS A 125 12.15 13.21 9.14
C LYS A 125 11.39 14.25 8.32
N LEU A 126 11.17 13.97 7.04
CA LEU A 126 10.38 14.82 6.15
C LEU A 126 8.90 14.74 6.54
N VAL A 127 8.27 15.87 6.83
CA VAL A 127 6.83 15.91 7.12
C VAL A 127 6.09 16.19 5.82
N ILE A 128 5.34 15.21 5.34
CA ILE A 128 4.48 15.34 4.16
C ILE A 128 3.01 15.41 4.56
N THR A 129 2.19 15.91 3.64
CA THR A 129 0.74 15.99 3.80
C THR A 129 0.04 14.82 3.10
N SER A 130 -1.17 14.50 3.52
CA SER A 130 -2.08 13.56 2.85
C SER A 130 -2.28 13.92 1.38
N GLN A 131 -2.31 15.20 1.01
CA GLN A 131 -2.39 15.64 -0.38
C GLN A 131 -1.23 15.10 -1.25
N SER A 132 -0.02 15.03 -0.70
CA SER A 132 1.14 14.49 -1.42
C SER A 132 1.00 12.97 -1.65
N LEU A 133 0.49 12.26 -0.65
CA LEU A 133 0.17 10.82 -0.75
C LEU A 133 -1.00 10.56 -1.72
N SER A 134 -2.06 11.37 -1.68
CA SER A 134 -3.17 11.31 -2.63
C SER A 134 -2.69 11.51 -4.07
N HIS A 135 -1.77 12.46 -4.28
CA HIS A 135 -1.17 12.68 -5.60
C HIS A 135 -0.37 11.47 -6.06
N GLY A 136 0.47 10.89 -5.19
CA GLY A 136 1.19 9.66 -5.50
C GLY A 136 0.27 8.49 -5.82
N LEU A 137 -0.81 8.32 -5.06
CA LEU A 137 -1.84 7.30 -5.29
C LEU A 137 -2.53 7.49 -6.65
N ASN A 138 -2.86 8.73 -7.03
CA ASN A 138 -3.47 9.03 -8.31
C ASN A 138 -2.55 8.65 -9.49
N ILE A 139 -1.28 9.03 -9.44
CA ILE A 139 -0.30 8.64 -10.48
C ILE A 139 -0.20 7.10 -10.57
N PHE A 140 -0.15 6.42 -9.43
CA PHE A 140 -0.06 4.97 -9.39
C PHE A 140 -1.27 4.29 -10.05
N GLN A 141 -2.46 4.83 -9.82
CA GLN A 141 -3.70 4.33 -10.44
C GLN A 141 -3.75 4.64 -11.94
N GLU A 142 -3.33 5.83 -12.37
CA GLU A 142 -3.24 6.21 -13.79
C GLU A 142 -2.29 5.28 -14.57
N GLY A 143 -1.12 4.96 -14.00
CA GLY A 143 -0.16 4.03 -14.60
C GLY A 143 -0.67 2.59 -14.76
N LYS A 144 -1.63 2.18 -13.91
CA LYS A 144 -2.27 0.86 -13.96
C LYS A 144 -3.47 0.80 -14.91
N GLY A 145 -4.10 1.95 -15.20
CA GLY A 145 -5.21 2.09 -16.14
C GLY A 145 -4.81 2.26 -17.61
N GLY A 146 -3.54 2.61 -17.88
CA GLY A 146 -3.02 2.94 -19.21
C GLY A 146 -3.06 1.81 -20.25
N ASP A 147 -3.22 0.55 -19.85
CA ASP A 147 -3.30 -0.60 -20.77
C ASP A 147 -4.69 -0.79 -21.42
N LYS A 148 -5.70 0.02 -21.07
CA LYS A 148 -7.07 -0.16 -21.58
C LYS A 148 -7.66 1.01 -22.39
N GLU A 149 -6.97 2.14 -22.52
CA GLU A 149 -7.57 3.32 -23.16
C GLU A 149 -6.68 4.05 -24.19
N SER A 150 -5.66 3.40 -24.76
CA SER A 150 -4.89 3.98 -25.88
C SER A 150 -5.44 3.66 -27.28
N LEU A 151 -6.65 3.10 -27.39
CA LEU A 151 -7.27 2.72 -28.67
C LEU A 151 -8.66 3.34 -28.80
N LYS A 152 -8.76 4.67 -28.96
CA LYS A 152 -9.91 5.36 -29.58
C LYS A 152 -9.72 6.89 -29.62
N MET A 153 -8.69 7.38 -30.29
CA MET A 153 -8.77 8.78 -30.79
C MET A 153 -7.86 9.04 -31.98
N GLU A 154 -7.92 8.19 -33.01
CA GLU A 154 -7.48 8.55 -34.36
C GLU A 154 -8.44 7.92 -35.38
N GLN A 155 -9.59 8.56 -35.59
CA GLN A 155 -10.36 8.51 -36.83
C GLN A 155 -11.61 9.38 -36.65
N ASN A 156 -11.49 10.69 -36.88
CA ASN A 156 -12.48 11.48 -37.63
C ASN A 156 -12.00 12.92 -37.79
N ALA A 157 -11.06 13.14 -38.69
CA ALA A 157 -10.84 14.46 -39.29
C ALA A 157 -10.29 14.24 -40.69
N GLU A 158 -11.17 13.90 -41.64
CA GLU A 158 -11.08 14.31 -43.05
C GLU A 158 -12.21 13.66 -43.86
N SER A 159 -13.35 14.35 -43.94
CA SER A 159 -14.26 14.20 -45.06
C SER A 159 -14.68 15.57 -45.57
N SER A 160 -13.89 16.12 -46.49
CA SER A 160 -14.39 17.11 -47.44
C SER A 160 -13.64 16.94 -48.76
N LYS A 161 -14.38 16.36 -49.71
CA LYS A 161 -14.02 16.13 -51.09
C LYS A 161 -13.95 17.47 -51.83
N ALA A 162 -12.81 17.79 -52.45
CA ALA A 162 -12.69 18.81 -53.47
C ALA A 162 -11.95 18.25 -54.68
N THR A 163 -12.53 18.45 -55.87
CA THR A 163 -12.01 18.02 -57.18
C THR A 163 -11.64 19.26 -58.00
N LYS A 164 -10.66 19.10 -58.90
CA LYS A 164 -10.07 20.04 -59.89
C LYS A 164 -8.91 20.87 -59.31
N GLY A 165 -7.77 21.03 -59.97
CA GLY A 165 -7.31 20.74 -61.33
C GLY A 165 -6.17 21.73 -61.63
N GLU A 166 -5.09 21.25 -62.27
CA GLU A 166 -4.03 21.96 -63.03
C GLU A 166 -3.58 23.37 -62.57
N ASP A 167 -2.31 23.51 -62.15
CA ASP A 167 -1.19 24.07 -62.96
C ASP A 167 -0.02 24.64 -62.13
N ILE A 168 1.20 24.22 -62.56
CA ILE A 168 2.42 25.03 -62.81
C ILE A 168 3.29 25.60 -61.65
N PHE A 169 4.60 25.30 -61.80
CA PHE A 169 5.83 25.89 -61.21
C PHE A 169 6.12 25.63 -59.72
N GLY A 170 7.33 25.26 -59.28
CA GLY A 170 8.64 25.13 -59.90
C GLY A 170 9.71 24.96 -58.81
N ALA A 171 10.88 24.44 -59.20
CA ALA A 171 12.14 24.25 -58.43
C ALA A 171 12.17 23.04 -57.45
N LYS A 172 12.82 21.89 -57.76
CA LYS A 172 14.28 21.59 -57.73
C LYS A 172 14.92 22.05 -56.41
N THR A 173 15.59 21.23 -55.58
CA THR A 173 16.71 20.29 -55.80
C THR A 173 17.00 19.69 -54.40
N ASP A 174 17.04 18.38 -54.12
CA ASP A 174 18.06 17.34 -54.41
C ASP A 174 18.78 16.85 -53.12
N LEU A 175 18.94 15.52 -53.02
CA LEU A 175 19.92 14.72 -52.23
C LEU A 175 19.68 14.59 -50.71
N LYS A 176 19.24 13.45 -50.15
CA LYS A 176 19.77 12.05 -50.06
C LYS A 176 20.76 11.83 -48.90
N SER A 177 20.61 10.67 -48.24
CA SER A 177 21.52 9.94 -47.34
C SER A 177 21.46 10.36 -45.85
N ASP A 178 21.44 9.46 -44.86
CA ASP A 178 21.64 8.00 -44.82
C ASP A 178 20.87 7.34 -43.67
N ASN A 179 20.51 6.08 -43.92
CA ASN A 179 20.12 5.07 -42.95
C ASN A 179 21.39 4.44 -42.37
N LEU A 180 21.51 4.30 -41.04
CA LEU A 180 22.49 3.38 -40.44
C LEU A 180 21.95 2.77 -39.13
N THR A 181 21.53 1.52 -39.28
CA THR A 181 21.44 0.46 -38.27
C THR A 181 22.82 0.21 -37.64
N ILE A 182 22.88 0.01 -36.32
CA ILE A 182 24.00 -0.69 -35.66
C ILE A 182 23.41 -1.77 -34.75
N GLU A 183 23.57 -3.03 -35.17
CA GLU A 183 23.42 -4.21 -34.32
C GLU A 183 24.80 -4.75 -33.90
N SER A 184 24.90 -5.08 -32.61
CA SER A 184 25.58 -6.22 -31.99
C SER A 184 27.06 -6.52 -32.26
N LYS A 185 27.80 -6.71 -31.16
CA LYS A 185 28.65 -7.91 -30.98
C LYS A 185 28.92 -8.20 -29.50
N THR A 186 28.46 -9.38 -29.10
CA THR A 186 28.83 -10.17 -27.94
C THR A 186 30.29 -10.63 -28.01
N GLU A 187 30.94 -10.84 -26.86
CA GLU A 187 31.75 -12.04 -26.59
C GLU A 187 31.99 -12.23 -25.08
N ALA A 188 32.07 -13.51 -24.69
CA ALA A 188 32.05 -14.04 -23.33
C ALA A 188 33.41 -14.67 -22.94
N GLU A 189 33.45 -15.20 -21.71
CA GLU A 189 34.45 -16.12 -21.08
C GLU A 189 35.55 -15.45 -20.23
N LYS A 190 36.02 -15.95 -19.06
CA LYS A 190 35.69 -17.10 -18.18
C LYS A 190 36.66 -17.12 -16.97
N SER A 191 36.15 -17.59 -15.81
CA SER A 191 36.83 -18.34 -14.71
C SER A 191 38.02 -17.76 -13.91
N GLY A 192 37.94 -17.89 -12.57
CA GLY A 192 39.13 -18.01 -11.69
C GLY A 192 38.83 -18.00 -10.18
N SER A 193 38.74 -19.19 -9.59
CA SER A 193 38.62 -19.48 -8.14
C SER A 193 39.92 -19.27 -7.33
N ALA A 194 39.84 -18.96 -6.03
CA ALA A 194 40.63 -19.61 -4.96
C ALA A 194 40.26 -19.11 -3.55
N ALA A 195 40.38 -20.02 -2.57
CA ALA A 195 39.95 -19.92 -1.17
C ALA A 195 41.10 -19.74 -0.16
N LYS A 196 40.71 -19.57 1.13
CA LYS A 196 41.45 -19.62 2.43
C LYS A 196 42.04 -18.28 2.91
N LYS A 197 42.00 -17.89 4.19
CA LYS A 197 41.93 -18.64 5.46
C LYS A 197 41.56 -17.72 6.66
N ASP A 198 41.11 -18.35 7.74
CA ASP A 198 40.79 -17.86 9.10
C ASP A 198 41.71 -16.82 9.75
N SER A 199 41.13 -15.96 10.60
CA SER A 199 41.64 -15.75 11.96
C SER A 199 40.58 -15.12 12.88
N GLU A 200 40.18 -15.92 13.86
CA GLU A 200 39.36 -15.66 15.04
C GLU A 200 40.08 -14.74 16.04
N ASN A 201 39.36 -13.87 16.78
CA ASN A 201 39.81 -13.38 18.09
C ASN A 201 38.59 -12.95 18.97
N PRO A 202 38.56 -13.24 20.30
CA PRO A 202 37.36 -13.19 21.14
C PRO A 202 37.21 -11.85 21.92
N PRO A 203 36.09 -11.62 22.65
CA PRO A 203 35.75 -10.29 23.17
C PRO A 203 36.34 -9.99 24.56
N PRO A 204 36.48 -8.70 24.94
CA PRO A 204 36.93 -8.32 26.28
C PRO A 204 35.80 -8.43 27.31
N LYS A 205 36.13 -8.95 28.50
CA LYS A 205 35.27 -9.02 29.69
C LYS A 205 35.12 -7.64 30.35
N ALA A 206 33.91 -7.37 30.86
CA ALA A 206 33.59 -6.25 31.74
C ALA A 206 33.84 -6.61 33.22
N PRO A 207 33.88 -5.61 34.14
CA PRO A 207 34.38 -5.72 35.51
C PRO A 207 33.56 -6.61 36.45
#